data_AF-A0A0G4I3V5-F1
#
_entry.id   AF-A0A0G4I3V5-F1
#
_cell.length_a   1.000
_cell.length_b   1.000
_cell.length_c   1.000
_cell.angle_alpha   90.00
_cell.angle_beta   90.00
_cell.angle_gamma   90.00
#
_symmetry.space_group_name_H-M   'P 1'
#
loop_
_entity.id
_entity.type
_entity.pdbx_description
1 polymer ?
#
loop_
_entity_poly.entity_id
_entity_poly.type
_entity_poly.pdbx_seq_one_letter_code
_entity_poly.pdbx_strand_id
1 'polypeptide(L)'
;MGSIFSRVEDAIEDKIAQKAMMQREVQMSVNIAKARDTLMWFGGLYTFFIGAATGAAAAGKGHPLMLAPVILGGFGLSNLADMAYGTKLTRVVKEAEHILEHEKGRFVPMKQAMFDKYYGEEERKFHKGVQAVGFYWPSFLPMHRPKGPGS
;
A
#
# COMPACT_ATOMS: atom_id res chain seq x y z
N MET A 1 40.16 20.79 17.43
CA MET A 1 39.55 20.76 16.07
C MET A 1 38.77 19.47 15.80
N GLY A 2 39.24 18.28 16.20
CA GLY A 2 38.56 17.00 15.89
C GLY A 2 37.12 16.84 16.41
N SER A 3 36.76 17.40 17.57
CA SER A 3 35.41 17.23 18.15
C SER A 3 34.30 18.06 17.48
N ILE A 4 34.67 19.12 16.76
CA ILE A 4 33.71 19.95 16.01
C ILE A 4 33.38 19.26 14.68
N PHE A 5 34.39 18.70 14.02
CA PHE A 5 34.20 17.95 12.77
C PHE A 5 33.34 16.70 12.97
N SER A 6 33.58 15.91 14.03
CA SER A 6 32.76 14.73 14.32
C SER A 6 31.29 15.10 14.58
N ARG A 7 31.01 16.16 15.35
CA ARG A 7 29.64 16.64 15.59
C ARG A 7 28.93 17.09 14.32
N VAL A 8 29.66 17.66 13.37
CA VAL A 8 29.10 18.09 12.08
C VAL A 8 28.79 16.88 11.20
N GLU A 9 29.67 15.87 11.19
CA GLU A 9 29.47 14.61 10.48
C GLU A 9 28.25 13.86 11.03
N ASP A 10 28.15 13.70 12.35
CA ASP A 10 27.00 13.09 13.03
C ASP A 10 25.68 13.82 12.67
N ALA A 11 25.70 15.16 12.67
CA ALA A 11 24.52 15.95 12.32
C ALA A 11 24.13 15.84 10.83
N ILE A 12 25.10 15.64 9.93
CA ILE A 12 24.84 15.39 8.50
C ILE A 12 24.24 14.00 8.32
N GLU A 13 24.83 12.98 8.94
CA GLU A 13 24.34 11.61 8.89
C GLU A 13 22.92 11.51 9.44
N ASP A 14 22.63 12.19 10.55
CA ASP A 14 21.29 12.25 11.11
C ASP A 14 20.28 12.91 10.17
N LYS A 15 20.66 13.99 9.49
CA LYS A 15 19.79 14.64 8.50
C LYS A 15 19.56 13.77 7.26
N ILE A 16 20.58 13.05 6.80
CA ILE A 16 20.45 12.11 5.67
C ILE A 16 19.47 11.01 6.04
N ALA A 17 19.61 10.44 7.24
CA ALA A 17 18.76 9.37 7.70
C ALA A 17 17.30 9.83 7.92
N GLN A 18 17.08 11.03 8.44
CA GLN A 18 15.73 11.63 8.49
C GLN A 18 15.11 11.81 7.10
N LYS A 19 15.88 12.30 6.12
CA LYS A 19 15.39 12.44 4.73
C LYS A 19 15.04 11.10 4.09
N ALA A 20 15.88 10.09 4.29
CA ALA A 20 15.63 8.73 3.79
C ALA A 20 14.37 8.12 4.41
N MET A 21 14.11 8.37 5.70
CA MET A 21 12.86 7.97 6.37
C MET A 21 11.65 8.65 5.74
N MET A 22 11.68 9.98 5.56
CA MET A 22 10.56 10.70 4.95
C MET A 22 10.27 10.21 3.52
N GLN A 23 11.31 9.99 2.70
CA GLN A 23 11.14 9.44 1.35
C GLN A 23 10.51 8.05 1.37
N ARG A 24 10.86 7.21 2.35
CA ARG A 24 10.25 5.90 2.52
C ARG A 24 8.77 6.00 2.87
N GLU A 25 8.40 6.87 3.81
CA GLU A 25 7.00 7.08 4.19
C GLU A 25 6.17 7.59 3.01
N VAL A 26 6.70 8.54 2.23
CA VAL A 26 6.08 9.02 0.99
C VAL A 26 5.93 7.88 -0.03
N GLN A 27 6.95 7.03 -0.21
CA GLN A 27 6.84 5.90 -1.14
C GLN A 27 5.80 4.87 -0.68
N MET A 28 5.71 4.62 0.63
CA MET A 28 4.70 3.74 1.22
C MET A 28 3.29 4.30 1.03
N SER A 29 3.08 5.58 1.30
CA SER A 29 1.78 6.22 1.13
C SER A 29 1.33 6.19 -0.33
N VAL A 30 2.22 6.52 -1.27
CA VAL A 30 1.95 6.43 -2.72
C VAL A 30 1.61 5.00 -3.14
N ASN A 31 2.33 4.00 -2.63
CA ASN A 31 2.04 2.60 -2.94
C ASN A 31 0.67 2.17 -2.43
N ILE A 32 0.29 2.56 -1.22
CA ILE A 32 -1.04 2.27 -0.66
C ILE A 32 -2.14 3.01 -1.44
N ALA A 33 -1.95 4.30 -1.74
CA ALA A 33 -2.89 5.10 -2.54
C ALA A 33 -3.12 4.48 -3.92
N LYS A 34 -2.05 4.07 -4.61
CA LYS A 34 -2.13 3.33 -5.87
C LYS A 34 -2.90 2.02 -5.71
N ALA A 35 -2.60 1.24 -4.68
CA ALA A 35 -3.29 -0.03 -4.44
C ALA A 35 -4.80 0.17 -4.20
N ARG A 36 -5.22 1.22 -3.48
CA ARG A 36 -6.64 1.57 -3.27
C ARG A 36 -7.34 1.89 -4.59
N ASP A 37 -6.74 2.74 -5.41
CA ASP A 37 -7.32 3.13 -6.70
C ASP A 37 -7.36 1.93 -7.67
N THR A 38 -6.31 1.11 -7.70
CA THR A 38 -6.27 -0.16 -8.44
C THR A 38 -7.36 -1.12 -7.99
N LEU A 39 -7.58 -1.27 -6.67
CA LEU A 39 -8.64 -2.13 -6.13
C LEU A 39 -10.02 -1.64 -6.57
N MET A 40 -10.29 -0.34 -6.53
CA MET A 40 -11.56 0.21 -7.02
C MET A 40 -11.75 -0.03 -8.51
N TRP A 41 -10.70 0.20 -9.30
CA TRP A 41 -10.74 0.04 -10.76
C TRP A 41 -10.97 -1.43 -11.17
N PHE A 42 -10.10 -2.34 -10.70
CA PHE A 42 -10.20 -3.77 -11.03
C PHE A 42 -11.38 -4.44 -10.32
N GLY A 43 -11.72 -4.03 -9.10
CA GLY A 43 -12.87 -4.56 -8.37
C GLY A 43 -14.19 -4.24 -9.06
N GLY A 44 -14.34 -3.01 -9.59
CA GLY A 44 -15.50 -2.63 -10.41
C GLY A 44 -15.62 -3.47 -11.66
N LEU A 45 -14.51 -3.65 -12.39
CA LEU A 45 -14.48 -4.50 -13.59
C LEU A 45 -14.81 -5.96 -13.27
N TYR A 46 -14.21 -6.51 -12.22
CA TYR A 46 -14.46 -7.88 -11.77
C TYR A 46 -15.92 -8.10 -11.42
N THR A 47 -16.50 -7.18 -10.65
CA THR A 47 -17.94 -7.23 -10.27
C THR A 47 -18.83 -7.15 -11.50
N PHE A 48 -18.51 -6.28 -12.46
CA PHE A 48 -19.24 -6.18 -13.73
C PHE A 48 -19.19 -7.51 -14.50
N PHE A 49 -18.01 -8.12 -14.64
CA PHE A 49 -17.88 -9.41 -15.34
C PHE A 49 -18.60 -10.56 -14.64
N ILE A 50 -18.50 -10.65 -13.32
CA ILE A 50 -19.26 -11.66 -12.56
C ILE A 50 -20.76 -11.45 -12.76
N GLY A 51 -21.25 -10.21 -12.64
CA GLY A 51 -22.65 -9.89 -12.85
C GLY A 51 -23.12 -10.26 -14.27
N ALA A 52 -22.34 -9.89 -15.29
CA ALA A 52 -22.63 -10.20 -16.69
C ALA A 52 -22.61 -11.71 -16.95
N ALA A 53 -21.63 -12.44 -16.42
CA ALA A 53 -21.51 -13.89 -16.58
C ALA A 53 -22.67 -14.62 -15.88
N THR A 54 -23.02 -14.22 -14.66
CA THR A 54 -24.12 -14.79 -13.89
C THR A 54 -25.47 -14.51 -14.57
N GLY A 55 -25.68 -13.27 -15.05
CA GLY A 55 -26.89 -12.89 -15.78
C GLY A 55 -27.05 -13.61 -17.12
N ALA A 56 -25.96 -13.78 -17.88
CA ALA A 56 -25.98 -14.55 -19.12
C ALA A 56 -26.32 -16.03 -18.88
N ALA A 57 -25.72 -16.64 -17.85
CA ALA A 57 -26.03 -18.01 -17.44
C ALA A 57 -27.49 -18.16 -16.99
N ALA A 58 -28.01 -17.22 -16.20
CA ALA A 58 -29.42 -17.22 -15.78
C ALA A 58 -30.39 -17.05 -16.96
N ALA A 59 -29.99 -16.32 -18.00
CA ALA A 59 -30.76 -16.15 -19.23
C ALA A 59 -30.60 -17.30 -20.24
N GLY A 60 -29.89 -18.38 -19.89
CA GLY A 60 -29.64 -19.53 -20.77
C GLY A 60 -28.78 -19.20 -22.01
N LYS A 61 -28.06 -18.07 -21.99
CA LYS A 61 -27.18 -17.65 -23.08
C LYS A 61 -25.76 -18.17 -22.84
N GLY A 62 -25.10 -18.65 -23.90
CA GLY A 62 -23.70 -19.07 -23.83
C GLY A 62 -22.78 -17.94 -23.36
N HIS A 63 -21.69 -18.29 -22.65
CA HIS A 63 -20.75 -17.31 -22.12
C HIS A 63 -20.03 -16.55 -23.24
N PRO A 64 -20.16 -15.21 -23.34
CA PRO A 64 -19.42 -14.41 -24.32
C PRO A 64 -17.96 -14.18 -23.85
N LEU A 65 -17.28 -15.24 -23.40
CA LEU A 65 -15.93 -15.19 -22.84
C LEU A 65 -14.87 -14.79 -23.87
N MET A 66 -15.20 -14.84 -25.17
CA MET A 66 -14.29 -14.45 -26.26
C MET A 66 -13.90 -12.96 -26.22
N LEU A 67 -14.70 -12.08 -25.61
CA LEU A 67 -14.39 -10.65 -25.49
C LEU A 67 -13.57 -10.30 -24.24
N ALA A 68 -13.31 -11.27 -23.35
CA ALA A 68 -12.59 -11.01 -22.11
C ALA A 68 -11.19 -10.40 -22.32
N PRO A 69 -10.35 -10.85 -23.28
CA PRO A 69 -9.03 -10.26 -23.50
C PRO A 69 -9.08 -8.79 -23.95
N VAL A 70 -10.05 -8.44 -24.80
CA VAL A 70 -10.21 -7.08 -25.33
C VAL A 70 -10.66 -6.13 -24.22
N ILE A 71 -11.61 -6.56 -23.39
CA ILE A 71 -12.13 -5.74 -22.31
C ILE A 71 -11.09 -5.62 -21.18
N LEU A 72 -10.47 -6.73 -20.75
CA LEU A 72 -9.42 -6.68 -19.72
C LEU A 72 -8.21 -5.85 -20.19
N GLY A 73 -7.76 -6.07 -21.42
CA GLY A 73 -6.65 -5.35 -22.03
C GLY A 73 -6.96 -3.87 -22.23
N GLY A 74 -8.11 -3.55 -22.81
CA GLY A 74 -8.55 -2.17 -23.03
C GLY A 74 -8.76 -1.39 -21.73
N PHE A 75 -9.30 -2.05 -20.70
CA PHE A 75 -9.48 -1.46 -19.38
C PHE A 75 -8.16 -1.25 -18.62
N GLY A 76 -7.19 -2.17 -18.79
CA GLY A 76 -5.83 -1.99 -18.30
C GLY A 76 -5.12 -0.83 -19.01
N LEU A 77 -5.22 -0.76 -20.33
CA LEU A 77 -4.61 0.30 -21.14
C LEU A 77 -5.20 1.68 -20.84
N SER A 78 -6.52 1.78 -20.65
CA SER A 78 -7.15 3.05 -20.26
C SER A 78 -6.68 3.51 -18.88
N ASN A 79 -6.51 2.57 -17.94
CA ASN A 79 -5.94 2.87 -16.63
C ASN A 79 -4.51 3.40 -16.72
N LEU A 80 -3.69 2.79 -17.56
CA LEU A 80 -2.30 3.23 -17.81
C LEU A 80 -2.27 4.59 -18.50
N ALA A 81 -3.15 4.83 -19.46
CA ALA A 81 -3.26 6.10 -20.17
C ALA A 81 -3.65 7.24 -19.22
N ASP A 82 -4.65 7.04 -18.35
CA ASP A 82 -5.05 8.03 -17.33
C ASP A 82 -3.95 8.22 -16.27
N MET A 83 -3.19 7.16 -15.93
CA MET A 83 -2.03 7.30 -15.04
C MET A 83 -0.87 8.08 -15.68
N ALA A 84 -0.65 7.95 -16.98
CA ALA A 84 0.44 8.60 -17.70
C ALA A 84 0.13 10.06 -18.07
N TYR A 85 -1.10 10.35 -18.46
CA TYR A 85 -1.47 11.64 -19.06
C TYR A 85 -2.71 12.30 -18.44
N GLY A 86 -3.44 11.58 -17.60
CA GLY A 86 -4.72 12.03 -17.07
C GLY A 86 -4.67 12.55 -15.64
N THR A 87 -5.83 12.56 -14.99
CA THR A 87 -6.01 13.17 -13.66
C THR A 87 -5.75 12.21 -12.52
N LYS A 88 -5.57 10.93 -12.83
CA LYS A 88 -5.35 9.87 -11.86
C LYS A 88 -4.14 10.10 -10.97
N LEU A 89 -3.04 10.62 -11.52
CA LEU A 89 -1.84 10.92 -10.73
C LEU A 89 -2.15 11.93 -9.61
N THR A 90 -2.91 12.98 -9.93
CA THR A 90 -3.34 13.99 -8.96
C THR A 90 -4.20 13.39 -7.84
N ARG A 91 -5.08 12.44 -8.15
CA ARG A 91 -5.90 11.75 -7.15
C ARG A 91 -5.04 10.88 -6.23
N VAL A 92 -4.11 10.12 -6.82
CA VAL A 92 -3.18 9.27 -6.07
C VAL A 92 -2.32 10.11 -5.13
N VAL A 93 -1.84 11.28 -5.57
CA VAL A 93 -1.06 12.20 -4.73
C VAL A 93 -1.89 12.73 -3.57
N LYS A 94 -3.12 13.21 -3.82
CA LYS A 94 -4.03 13.67 -2.76
C LYS A 94 -4.34 12.58 -1.72
N GLU A 95 -4.58 11.36 -2.19
CA GLU A 95 -4.80 10.22 -1.29
C GLU A 95 -3.53 9.87 -0.50
N ALA A 96 -2.35 9.96 -1.13
CA ALA A 96 -1.09 9.73 -0.46
C ALA A 96 -0.81 10.78 0.63
N GLU A 97 -1.14 12.06 0.39
CA GLU A 97 -1.09 13.13 1.39
C GLU A 97 -2.03 12.83 2.57
N HIS A 98 -3.28 12.44 2.29
CA HIS A 98 -4.23 12.06 3.33
C HIS A 98 -3.71 10.91 4.20
N ILE A 99 -3.12 9.87 3.59
CA ILE A 99 -2.53 8.72 4.29
C ILE A 99 -1.34 9.15 5.16
N LEU A 100 -0.49 10.05 4.68
CA LEU A 100 0.66 10.56 5.45
C LEU A 100 0.22 11.31 6.70
N GLU A 101 -0.85 12.10 6.60
CA GLU A 101 -1.37 12.91 7.71
C GLU A 101 -2.21 12.10 8.71
N HIS A 102 -3.04 11.17 8.24
CA HIS A 102 -4.08 10.55 9.06
C HIS A 102 -3.84 9.06 9.35
N GLU A 103 -3.02 8.38 8.53
CA GLU A 103 -2.88 6.92 8.57
C GLU A 103 -1.42 6.44 8.75
N LYS A 104 -0.51 7.34 9.14
CA LYS A 104 0.92 7.06 9.26
C LYS A 104 1.25 5.83 10.12
N GLY A 105 0.44 5.55 11.14
CA GLY A 105 0.58 4.37 12.01
C GLY A 105 0.45 3.00 11.31
N ARG A 106 -0.02 2.96 10.06
CA ARG A 106 -0.07 1.73 9.24
C ARG A 106 1.27 1.37 8.60
N PHE A 107 2.23 2.29 8.54
CA PHE A 107 3.53 2.01 7.95
C PHE A 107 4.32 1.11 8.88
N VAL A 108 4.55 -0.14 8.49
CA VAL A 108 5.35 -1.06 9.30
C VAL A 108 6.83 -0.91 8.90
N PRO A 109 7.71 -0.45 9.80
CA PRO A 109 9.14 -0.54 9.60
C PRO A 109 9.58 -2.00 9.60
N MET A 110 10.49 -2.36 8.69
CA MET A 110 11.19 -3.64 8.85
C MET A 110 11.97 -3.59 10.18
N LYS A 111 12.05 -4.70 10.92
CA LYS A 111 12.76 -4.76 12.21
C LYS A 111 14.24 -4.29 12.13
N GLN A 112 14.84 -4.39 10.94
CA GLN A 112 16.18 -3.92 10.63
C GLN A 112 16.22 -2.48 10.07
N ALA A 113 15.16 -1.70 10.25
CA ALA A 113 15.13 -0.33 9.75
C ALA A 113 16.17 0.51 10.47
N MET A 114 17.06 1.13 9.70
CA MET A 114 18.06 2.11 10.15
C MET A 114 17.44 3.35 10.83
N PHE A 115 16.11 3.44 10.86
CA PHE A 115 15.32 4.60 11.25
C PHE A 115 14.47 4.40 12.52
N ASP A 116 14.58 3.27 13.24
CA ASP A 116 13.78 3.02 14.48
C ASP A 116 13.91 4.17 15.50
N LYS A 117 15.09 4.77 15.57
CA LYS A 117 15.40 5.90 16.48
C LYS A 117 14.59 7.18 16.21
N TYR A 118 14.01 7.32 15.03
CA TYR A 118 13.25 8.51 14.63
C TYR A 118 11.74 8.36 14.81
N TYR A 119 11.24 7.17 15.11
CA TYR A 119 9.83 6.96 15.40
C TYR A 119 9.49 7.40 16.82
N GLY A 120 8.35 8.07 16.98
CA GLY A 120 7.85 8.46 18.30
C GLY A 120 7.50 7.23 19.16
N GLU A 121 7.44 7.39 20.48
CA GLU A 121 7.13 6.24 21.37
C GLU A 121 5.76 5.60 21.06
N GLU A 122 4.76 6.40 20.71
CA GLU A 122 3.44 5.94 20.29
C GLU A 122 3.52 5.15 18.97
N GLU A 123 4.25 5.64 17.97
CA GLU A 123 4.46 4.93 16.69
C GLU A 123 5.18 3.59 16.93
N ARG A 124 6.21 3.57 17.79
CA ARG A 124 6.95 2.35 18.16
C ARG A 124 6.07 1.32 18.86
N LYS A 125 5.02 1.71 19.60
CA LYS A 125 4.08 0.76 20.21
C LYS A 125 3.32 -0.05 19.15
N PHE A 126 2.97 0.56 18.01
CA PHE A 126 2.35 -0.15 16.89
C PHE A 126 3.32 -1.14 16.19
N HIS A 127 4.61 -1.06 16.49
CA HIS A 127 5.67 -1.89 15.89
C HIS A 127 6.30 -2.88 16.89
N LYS A 128 5.94 -2.83 18.18
CA LYS A 128 6.42 -3.81 19.16
C LYS A 128 5.70 -5.13 18.94
N GLY A 129 6.47 -6.17 18.56
CA GLY A 129 5.94 -7.52 18.37
C GLY A 129 5.50 -7.87 16.95
N VAL A 130 6.02 -7.20 15.90
CA VAL A 130 5.73 -7.55 14.50
C VAL A 130 6.10 -9.01 14.23
N GLN A 131 5.10 -9.85 13.97
CA GLN A 131 5.27 -11.25 13.57
C GLN A 131 5.33 -11.36 12.03
N ALA A 132 5.76 -12.51 11.51
CA ALA A 132 5.77 -12.77 10.07
C ALA A 132 4.37 -12.59 9.46
N VAL A 133 4.27 -12.16 8.20
CA VAL A 133 2.98 -11.86 7.54
C VAL A 133 2.02 -13.05 7.58
N GLY A 134 2.53 -14.29 7.48
CA GLY A 134 1.73 -15.52 7.58
C GLY A 134 1.02 -15.72 8.93
N PHE A 135 1.40 -14.97 9.96
CA PHE A 135 0.73 -14.98 11.25
C PHE A 135 -0.54 -14.11 11.26
N TYR A 136 -0.64 -13.11 10.38
CA TYR A 136 -1.83 -12.27 10.21
C TYR A 136 -2.66 -12.68 9.01
N TRP A 137 -2.30 -13.75 8.30
CA TRP A 137 -3.02 -14.22 7.12
C TRP A 137 -3.50 -15.66 7.32
N PRO A 138 -4.79 -15.98 7.07
CA PRO A 138 -5.89 -15.08 6.73
C PRO A 138 -6.58 -14.53 8.00
N SER A 139 -6.24 -13.31 8.44
CA SER A 139 -6.87 -12.65 9.61
C SER A 139 -8.36 -12.36 9.43
N PHE A 140 -8.86 -12.42 8.20
CA PHE A 140 -10.29 -12.29 7.89
C PHE A 140 -11.08 -13.59 8.12
N LEU A 141 -10.43 -14.73 8.37
CA LEU A 141 -11.12 -15.97 8.75
C LEU A 141 -11.39 -15.98 10.26
N PRO A 142 -12.64 -16.24 10.71
CA PRO A 142 -13.01 -16.25 12.14
C PRO A 142 -12.21 -17.25 12.98
N MET A 143 -11.66 -18.29 12.35
CA MET A 143 -10.91 -19.37 13.00
C MET A 143 -9.42 -19.04 13.19
N HIS A 144 -8.92 -17.97 12.59
CA HIS A 144 -7.51 -17.59 12.70
C HIS A 144 -7.28 -16.80 13.98
N ARG A 145 -6.87 -17.49 15.07
CA ARG A 145 -6.47 -16.83 16.32
C ARG A 145 -4.95 -16.63 16.32
N PRO A 146 -4.46 -15.39 16.22
CA PRO A 146 -3.03 -15.12 16.35
C PRO A 146 -2.53 -15.54 17.75
N LYS A 147 -1.55 -16.44 17.84
CA LYS A 147 -0.80 -16.73 19.09
C LYS A 147 0.14 -15.56 19.44
N GLY A 148 -0.29 -14.70 20.36
CA GLY A 148 0.48 -13.53 20.77
C GLY A 148 1.82 -13.88 21.45
N PRO A 149 2.72 -12.90 21.66
CA PRO A 149 4.04 -13.11 22.27
C PRO A 149 3.96 -13.30 23.80
N GLY A 150 3.06 -14.18 24.25
CA GLY A 150 2.78 -14.46 25.66
C GLY A 150 1.85 -15.66 25.91
N SER A 151 1.71 -16.56 24.92
CA SER A 151 1.00 -17.85 25.04
C SER A 151 1.92 -19.01 24.74
#